data_AF-A0A3G8XSE8-F1
#
_entry.id   AF-A0A3G8XSE8-F1
#
_cell.length_a   1.000
_cell.length_b   1.000
_cell.length_c   1.000
_cell.angle_alpha   90.00
_cell.angle_beta   90.00
_cell.angle_gamma   90.00
#
_symmetry.space_group_name_H-M   'P 1'
#
loop_
_entity.id
_entity.type
_entity.pdbx_description
1 polymer ?
#
loop_
_entity_poly.entity_id
_entity_poly.type
_entity_poly.pdbx_seq_one_letter_code
_entity_poly.pdbx_strand_id
1 'polypeptide(L)'
;MEILYSRKIIALFITLLTILYSCEEQKNSVAQQDLKENILVKNNAAKNDDINFFSKKFKSPFELVIDESNISDHPFQRYLDCADEGYFSIHYIPKSKDDKTFWEKEFYSKIDFNTHNFTKDSPKIKKLISDDFANYNIFAVWVKEKFLEKNNGCTVESIYLTKNAKADIFYYNNHTKIWEKVKEGVIVEKLPPYYDSDYFTSEFPNLFSNQKETVEEEQNIVKLNGNWAVDCRNELTTLDINNATGFLSLNSNNAIFINLKVEKAANKNAYNLKYASLSSQQAYYKDQLMIVDEEISKEKVIGQFIIKNDGKAELLWTGLYNIKKQKLEFAGKDFLLISENGGRTPVILERCD
;
A
#
# COMPACT_ATOMS: atom_id res chain seq x y z
N MET A 1 65.73 20.77 -16.01
CA MET A 1 64.82 20.96 -17.17
C MET A 1 63.71 19.89 -17.23
N GLU A 2 63.53 19.06 -16.19
CA GLU A 2 62.49 18.02 -16.15
C GLU A 2 61.23 18.40 -15.34
N ILE A 3 61.33 19.37 -14.43
CA ILE A 3 60.20 19.77 -13.56
C ILE A 3 59.15 20.62 -14.32
N LEU A 4 59.56 21.32 -15.40
CA LEU A 4 58.65 22.11 -16.24
C LEU A 4 57.83 21.27 -17.22
N TYR A 5 58.29 20.06 -17.56
CA TYR A 5 57.56 19.16 -18.46
C TYR A 5 56.41 18.45 -17.76
N SER A 6 56.60 18.08 -16.48
CA SER A 6 55.58 17.42 -15.65
C SER A 6 54.35 18.32 -15.41
N ARG A 7 54.55 19.62 -15.18
CA ARG A 7 53.43 20.56 -14.95
C ARG A 7 52.57 20.82 -16.18
N LYS A 8 53.15 20.77 -17.39
CA LYS A 8 52.40 20.93 -18.64
C LYS A 8 51.60 19.68 -19.02
N ILE A 9 52.10 18.49 -18.69
CA ILE A 9 51.39 17.22 -18.91
C ILE A 9 50.21 17.08 -17.93
N ILE A 10 50.38 17.48 -16.68
CA ILE A 10 49.30 17.47 -15.67
C ILE A 10 48.19 18.48 -16.04
N ALA A 11 48.55 19.68 -16.53
CA ALA A 11 47.56 20.65 -17.00
C ALA A 11 46.77 20.17 -18.23
N LEU A 12 47.43 19.44 -19.14
CA LEU A 12 46.77 18.83 -20.31
C LEU A 12 45.82 17.69 -19.91
N PHE A 13 46.17 16.89 -18.89
CA PHE A 13 45.32 15.82 -18.38
C PHE A 13 44.09 16.36 -17.64
N ILE A 14 44.23 17.45 -16.87
CA ILE A 14 43.11 18.08 -16.16
C ILE A 14 42.14 18.76 -17.14
N THR A 15 42.64 19.37 -18.22
CA THR A 15 41.78 19.95 -19.28
C THR A 15 41.07 18.89 -20.12
N LEU A 16 41.68 17.73 -20.36
CA LEU A 16 41.02 16.61 -21.05
C LEU A 16 39.93 15.94 -20.18
N LEU A 17 40.11 15.89 -18.85
CA LEU A 17 39.09 15.40 -17.91
C LEU A 17 37.87 16.33 -17.81
N THR A 18 38.03 17.65 -17.96
CA THR A 18 36.90 18.59 -17.96
C THR A 18 36.09 18.57 -19.26
N ILE A 19 36.64 18.05 -20.36
CA ILE A 19 35.91 17.94 -21.64
C ILE A 19 35.12 16.62 -21.72
N LEU A 20 35.52 15.58 -20.96
CA LEU A 20 34.81 14.29 -20.89
C LEU A 20 33.66 14.27 -19.87
N TYR A 21 33.50 15.30 -19.04
CA TYR A 21 32.36 15.46 -18.11
C TYR A 21 31.24 16.36 -18.65
N SER A 22 31.29 16.74 -19.94
CA SER A 22 30.30 17.63 -20.57
C SER A 22 29.61 17.00 -21.78
N CYS A 23 29.23 15.72 -21.68
CA CYS A 23 28.33 15.10 -22.66
C CYS A 23 27.62 13.88 -22.09
N GLU A 24 26.71 14.08 -21.11
CA GLU A 24 25.61 13.14 -20.89
C GLU A 24 24.46 13.81 -20.16
N GLU A 25 23.83 14.81 -20.81
CA GLU A 25 22.53 15.31 -20.35
C GLU A 25 21.75 15.96 -21.51
N GLN A 26 21.39 15.16 -22.50
CA GLN A 26 20.41 15.53 -23.51
C GLN A 26 19.64 14.28 -23.97
N LYS A 27 18.71 13.84 -23.11
CA LYS A 27 17.55 13.01 -23.46
C LYS A 27 16.66 12.92 -22.22
N ASN A 28 15.80 13.93 -22.02
CA ASN A 28 14.52 13.87 -21.30
C ASN A 28 13.86 15.26 -21.15
N SER A 29 13.98 16.13 -22.16
CA SER A 29 13.43 17.50 -22.09
C SER A 29 11.99 17.65 -22.61
N VAL A 30 11.26 16.57 -22.91
CA VAL A 30 9.90 16.69 -23.48
C VAL A 30 8.80 16.42 -22.42
N ALA A 31 9.07 15.63 -21.38
CA ALA A 31 8.05 15.32 -20.35
C ALA A 31 7.98 16.32 -19.18
N GLN A 32 9.03 17.12 -18.94
CA GLN A 32 9.05 18.14 -17.87
C GLN A 32 8.45 19.49 -18.29
N GLN A 33 8.22 19.72 -19.58
CA GLN A 33 7.58 20.94 -20.06
C GLN A 33 6.05 20.87 -19.89
N ASP A 34 5.44 19.70 -20.10
CA ASP A 34 3.99 19.51 -19.96
C ASP A 34 3.47 19.56 -18.50
N LEU A 35 4.34 19.29 -17.51
CA LEU A 35 4.01 19.44 -16.09
C LEU A 35 4.06 20.92 -15.64
N LYS A 36 4.89 21.75 -16.29
CA LYS A 36 4.99 23.19 -16.00
C LYS A 36 3.89 24.00 -16.69
N GLU A 37 3.45 23.62 -17.89
CA GLU A 37 2.43 24.40 -18.61
C GLU A 37 1.01 24.20 -18.06
N ASN A 38 0.67 23.05 -17.47
CA ASN A 38 -0.66 22.83 -16.90
C ASN A 38 -0.84 23.30 -15.45
N ILE A 39 0.24 23.67 -14.76
CA ILE A 39 0.18 24.25 -13.39
C ILE A 39 0.26 25.78 -13.43
N LEU A 40 0.67 26.38 -14.57
CA LEU A 40 0.92 27.82 -14.66
C LEU A 40 -0.19 28.65 -15.33
N VAL A 41 -1.46 28.24 -15.19
CA VAL A 41 -2.61 29.08 -15.57
C VAL A 41 -3.51 29.33 -14.36
N LYS A 42 -3.02 30.20 -13.46
CA LYS A 42 -3.73 31.25 -12.69
C LYS A 42 -2.94 31.63 -11.44
N ASN A 43 -1.70 32.08 -11.62
CA ASN A 43 -1.03 32.88 -10.59
C ASN A 43 -1.27 34.36 -10.90
N ASN A 44 -2.25 34.96 -10.22
CA ASN A 44 -2.21 36.38 -9.92
C ASN A 44 -1.94 36.54 -8.43
N ALA A 45 -0.89 37.31 -8.16
CA ALA A 45 -0.20 37.46 -6.90
C ALA A 45 -1.10 37.84 -5.71
N ALA A 46 -0.98 37.06 -4.65
CA ALA A 46 -0.94 37.55 -3.27
C ALA A 46 0.20 36.80 -2.58
N LYS A 47 0.95 37.47 -1.70
CA LYS A 47 2.00 36.86 -0.86
C LYS A 47 1.48 35.53 -0.29
N ASN A 48 1.97 34.40 -0.78
CA ASN A 48 1.79 33.14 -0.09
C ASN A 48 2.73 33.21 1.10
N ASP A 49 2.18 33.45 2.29
CA ASP A 49 2.84 32.98 3.51
C ASP A 49 3.03 31.46 3.32
N ASP A 50 4.26 30.98 3.38
CA ASP A 50 4.58 29.54 3.34
C ASP A 50 3.98 28.89 4.60
N ILE A 51 2.69 28.54 4.53
CA ILE A 51 2.01 27.89 5.64
C ILE A 51 2.51 26.46 5.73
N ASN A 52 3.13 26.14 6.86
CA ASN A 52 3.52 24.77 7.21
C ASN A 52 2.60 24.21 8.29
N PHE A 53 1.61 23.40 7.88
CA PHE A 53 0.64 22.78 8.78
C PHE A 53 1.26 21.75 9.74
N PHE A 54 2.48 21.24 9.45
CA PHE A 54 3.23 20.37 10.37
C PHE A 54 4.06 21.13 11.41
N SER A 55 4.00 22.47 11.42
CA SER A 55 4.72 23.27 12.41
C SER A 55 4.35 22.87 13.83
N LYS A 56 5.32 22.94 14.75
CA LYS A 56 5.11 22.65 16.17
C LYS A 56 4.00 23.52 16.79
N LYS A 57 3.76 24.73 16.27
CA LYS A 57 2.67 25.60 16.74
C LYS A 57 1.28 24.98 16.56
N PHE A 58 1.16 24.06 15.60
CA PHE A 58 -0.07 23.41 15.20
C PHE A 58 -0.22 21.98 15.73
N LYS A 59 0.62 21.60 16.71
CA LYS A 59 0.64 20.23 17.21
C LYS A 59 -0.69 19.89 17.86
N SER A 60 -1.37 18.90 17.30
CA SER A 60 -2.60 18.33 17.81
C SER A 60 -2.55 16.80 17.85
N PRO A 61 -3.39 16.15 18.67
CA PRO A 61 -3.49 14.69 18.66
C PRO A 61 -3.97 14.18 17.29
N PHE A 62 -3.59 12.95 16.99
CA PHE A 62 -4.17 12.20 15.88
C PHE A 62 -5.49 11.60 16.32
N GLU A 63 -6.47 11.66 15.44
CA GLU A 63 -7.83 11.18 15.66
C GLU A 63 -8.25 10.27 14.50
N LEU A 64 -9.11 9.30 14.78
CA LEU A 64 -9.84 8.52 13.78
C LEU A 64 -11.32 8.69 14.12
N VAL A 65 -12.11 9.27 13.21
CA VAL A 65 -13.54 9.54 13.49
C VAL A 65 -14.26 8.20 13.66
N ILE A 66 -15.07 8.10 14.71
CA ILE A 66 -16.03 7.04 14.91
C ILE A 66 -17.40 7.72 14.92
N ASP A 67 -18.16 7.56 13.85
CA ASP A 67 -19.58 7.89 13.81
C ASP A 67 -20.38 6.64 14.17
N GLU A 68 -21.55 6.77 14.77
CA GLU A 68 -22.38 5.71 15.35
C GLU A 68 -22.69 4.55 14.37
N SER A 69 -22.43 4.75 13.08
CA SER A 69 -22.56 3.73 12.03
C SER A 69 -21.28 3.43 11.23
N ASN A 70 -20.20 4.22 11.31
CA ASN A 70 -19.00 4.05 10.49
C ASN A 70 -17.71 4.56 11.15
N ILE A 71 -16.61 3.82 10.99
CA ILE A 71 -15.25 4.29 11.31
C ILE A 71 -14.70 4.97 10.07
N SER A 72 -14.06 6.13 10.24
CA SER A 72 -13.37 6.82 9.15
C SER A 72 -12.27 5.94 8.56
N ASP A 73 -12.08 6.09 7.26
CA ASP A 73 -11.14 5.31 6.48
C ASP A 73 -9.72 5.87 6.48
N HIS A 74 -9.51 6.95 7.23
CA HIS A 74 -8.21 7.57 7.39
C HIS A 74 -8.10 8.38 8.68
N PRO A 75 -6.91 8.42 9.29
CA PRO A 75 -6.67 9.29 10.43
C PRO A 75 -6.49 10.74 10.00
N PHE A 76 -6.78 11.66 10.92
CA PHE A 76 -6.59 13.09 10.72
C PHE A 76 -6.11 13.78 12.00
N GLN A 77 -5.64 15.01 11.84
CA GLN A 77 -5.37 15.94 12.94
C GLN A 77 -6.23 17.18 12.73
N ARG A 78 -6.56 17.89 13.79
CA ARG A 78 -7.27 19.17 13.69
C ARG A 78 -6.63 20.23 14.57
N TYR A 79 -6.72 21.47 14.17
CA TYR A 79 -6.24 22.62 14.91
C TYR A 79 -7.32 23.70 14.88
N LEU A 80 -7.45 24.42 16.00
CA LEU A 80 -8.39 25.51 16.14
C LEU A 80 -7.70 26.67 16.85
N ASP A 81 -7.82 27.84 16.23
CA ASP A 81 -7.47 29.14 16.78
C ASP A 81 -8.52 30.16 16.30
N CYS A 82 -9.37 30.60 17.23
CA CYS A 82 -10.44 31.55 16.93
C CYS A 82 -10.01 33.02 17.00
N ALA A 83 -8.70 33.30 17.14
CA ALA A 83 -8.18 34.67 17.15
C ALA A 83 -7.61 35.04 15.77
N ASP A 84 -6.75 34.19 15.22
CA ASP A 84 -6.00 34.53 14.01
C ASP A 84 -6.13 33.47 12.90
N GLU A 85 -5.74 32.22 13.18
CA GLU A 85 -5.52 31.23 12.11
C GLU A 85 -6.83 30.58 11.62
N GLY A 86 -7.82 30.40 12.48
CA GLY A 86 -9.05 29.67 12.19
C GLY A 86 -8.96 28.18 12.50
N TYR A 87 -9.66 27.37 11.72
CA TYR A 87 -9.72 25.91 11.86
C TYR A 87 -9.06 25.24 10.67
N PHE A 88 -8.22 24.25 10.89
CA PHE A 88 -7.87 23.32 9.82
C PHE A 88 -7.80 21.88 10.29
N SER A 89 -7.99 20.97 9.33
CA SER A 89 -7.77 19.55 9.52
C SER A 89 -6.75 19.01 8.52
N ILE A 90 -5.83 18.17 8.99
CA ILE A 90 -4.83 17.48 8.19
C ILE A 90 -5.26 16.03 8.04
N HIS A 91 -5.57 15.61 6.82
CA HIS A 91 -6.07 14.29 6.48
C HIS A 91 -4.96 13.44 5.85
N TYR A 92 -4.74 12.25 6.39
CA TYR A 92 -3.75 11.29 5.90
C TYR A 92 -4.45 10.23 5.06
N ILE A 93 -4.77 10.56 3.81
CA ILE A 93 -5.59 9.68 2.96
C ILE A 93 -4.73 8.52 2.42
N PRO A 94 -5.05 7.26 2.72
CA PRO A 94 -4.30 6.13 2.20
C PRO A 94 -4.35 6.07 0.67
N LYS A 95 -3.21 5.78 0.04
CA LYS A 95 -3.13 5.54 -1.41
C LYS A 95 -3.60 4.14 -1.80
N SER A 96 -3.50 3.18 -0.87
CA SER A 96 -3.82 1.79 -1.10
C SER A 96 -5.15 1.40 -0.46
N LYS A 97 -5.83 0.40 -1.05
CA LYS A 97 -7.05 -0.18 -0.50
C LYS A 97 -6.79 -0.94 0.80
N ASP A 98 -5.60 -1.51 0.95
CA ASP A 98 -5.23 -2.32 2.11
C ASP A 98 -5.06 -1.42 3.34
N ASP A 99 -4.34 -0.29 3.17
CA ASP A 99 -4.21 0.72 4.23
C ASP A 99 -5.57 1.35 4.58
N LYS A 100 -6.43 1.61 3.57
CA LYS A 100 -7.82 2.06 3.80
C LYS A 100 -8.59 1.05 4.65
N THR A 101 -8.52 -0.24 4.29
CA THR A 101 -9.19 -1.34 5.01
C THR A 101 -8.66 -1.49 6.44
N PHE A 102 -7.35 -1.31 6.64
CA PHE A 102 -6.74 -1.36 7.96
C PHE A 102 -7.36 -0.30 8.89
N TRP A 103 -7.47 0.95 8.44
CA TRP A 103 -8.04 2.02 9.26
C TRP A 103 -9.54 1.80 9.52
N GLU A 104 -10.30 1.44 8.49
CA GLU A 104 -11.75 1.20 8.61
C GLU A 104 -12.10 0.02 9.52
N LYS A 105 -11.33 -1.08 9.47
CA LYS A 105 -11.76 -2.37 10.03
C LYS A 105 -10.81 -2.96 11.05
N GLU A 106 -9.51 -2.79 10.88
CA GLU A 106 -8.53 -3.53 11.68
C GLU A 106 -8.07 -2.74 12.90
N PHE A 107 -7.92 -1.42 12.79
CA PHE A 107 -7.34 -0.59 13.85
C PHE A 107 -8.07 -0.74 15.19
N TYR A 108 -9.41 -0.76 15.16
CA TYR A 108 -10.28 -0.97 16.32
C TYR A 108 -10.87 -2.39 16.42
N SER A 109 -10.47 -3.35 15.57
CA SER A 109 -11.05 -4.72 15.53
C SER A 109 -11.03 -5.47 16.86
N LYS A 110 -10.11 -5.11 17.75
CA LYS A 110 -9.90 -5.74 19.07
C LYS A 110 -10.20 -4.81 20.25
N ILE A 111 -10.76 -3.63 20.00
CA ILE A 111 -11.02 -2.61 21.02
C ILE A 111 -12.53 -2.58 21.28
N ASP A 112 -12.91 -2.62 22.56
CA ASP A 112 -14.29 -2.32 22.96
C ASP A 112 -14.53 -0.83 22.73
N PHE A 113 -15.47 -0.49 21.85
CA PHE A 113 -15.81 0.90 21.51
C PHE A 113 -16.18 1.73 22.74
N ASN A 114 -16.70 1.10 23.81
CA ASN A 114 -17.01 1.79 25.07
C ASN A 114 -15.76 2.18 25.89
N THR A 115 -14.58 1.67 25.51
CA THR A 115 -13.29 1.93 26.16
C THR A 115 -12.37 2.83 25.33
N HIS A 116 -12.88 3.34 24.21
CA HIS A 116 -12.12 4.18 23.28
C HIS A 116 -11.56 5.44 23.96
N ASN A 117 -10.31 5.76 23.65
CA ASN A 117 -9.63 6.92 24.24
C ASN A 117 -8.67 7.56 23.23
N PHE A 118 -9.14 8.63 22.59
CA PHE A 118 -8.37 9.42 21.62
C PHE A 118 -6.97 9.82 22.12
N THR A 119 -6.80 10.12 23.41
CA THR A 119 -5.50 10.47 23.99
C THR A 119 -4.54 9.28 24.04
N LYS A 120 -5.03 8.06 24.31
CA LYS A 120 -4.23 6.83 24.28
C LYS A 120 -3.94 6.34 22.85
N ASP A 121 -4.87 6.58 21.93
CA ASP A 121 -4.77 6.08 20.56
C ASP A 121 -3.88 6.97 19.68
N SER A 122 -3.85 8.27 19.93
CA SER A 122 -3.05 9.24 19.16
C SER A 122 -1.58 8.84 18.99
N PRO A 123 -0.82 8.41 20.03
CA PRO A 123 0.56 7.94 19.86
C PRO A 123 0.70 6.72 18.93
N LYS A 124 -0.25 5.78 18.98
CA LYS A 124 -0.27 4.58 18.13
C LYS A 124 -0.55 4.95 16.67
N ILE A 125 -1.56 5.79 16.45
CA ILE A 125 -1.91 6.32 15.12
C ILE A 125 -0.73 7.06 14.52
N LYS A 126 -0.14 7.98 15.29
CA LYS A 126 1.05 8.74 14.87
C LYS A 126 2.17 7.82 14.42
N LYS A 127 2.46 6.76 15.19
CA LYS A 127 3.53 5.81 14.86
C LYS A 127 3.26 5.13 13.52
N LEU A 128 2.06 4.56 13.32
CA LEU A 128 1.69 3.88 12.08
C LEU A 128 1.79 4.80 10.85
N ILE A 129 1.29 6.04 10.97
CA ILE A 129 1.43 7.04 9.90
C ILE A 129 2.90 7.40 9.65
N SER A 130 3.72 7.48 10.70
CA SER A 130 5.14 7.84 10.55
C SER A 130 5.94 6.72 9.89
N ASP A 131 5.65 5.46 10.25
CA ASP A 131 6.32 4.27 9.72
C ASP A 131 6.03 4.13 8.21
N ASP A 132 4.81 4.48 7.78
CA ASP A 132 4.34 4.34 6.39
C ASP A 132 3.98 5.67 5.71
N PHE A 133 4.64 6.78 6.08
CA PHE A 133 4.25 8.14 5.69
C PHE A 133 4.13 8.35 4.17
N ALA A 134 4.94 7.64 3.39
CA ALA A 134 4.93 7.70 1.93
C ALA A 134 3.65 7.11 1.29
N ASN A 135 2.93 6.25 2.02
CA ASN A 135 1.71 5.56 1.56
C ASN A 135 0.47 6.45 1.65
N TYR A 136 0.61 7.68 2.16
CA TYR A 136 -0.49 8.62 2.32
C TYR A 136 -0.37 9.78 1.34
N ASN A 137 -1.50 10.18 0.78
CA ASN A 137 -1.69 11.53 0.24
C ASN A 137 -2.20 12.41 1.36
N ILE A 138 -1.48 13.49 1.65
CA ILE A 138 -1.77 14.31 2.82
C ILE A 138 -2.36 15.63 2.37
N PHE A 139 -3.55 15.92 2.88
CA PHE A 139 -4.28 17.14 2.58
C PHE A 139 -4.51 17.96 3.84
N ALA A 140 -4.47 19.28 3.74
CA ALA A 140 -4.96 20.17 4.77
C ALA A 140 -6.18 20.93 4.25
N VAL A 141 -7.25 20.96 5.03
CA VAL A 141 -8.49 21.69 4.73
C VAL A 141 -8.58 22.84 5.73
N TRP A 142 -8.48 24.08 5.24
CA TRP A 142 -8.33 25.27 6.08
C TRP A 142 -9.52 26.22 5.93
N VAL A 143 -10.23 26.42 7.04
CA VAL A 143 -11.29 27.42 7.21
C VAL A 143 -10.74 28.57 8.03
N LYS A 144 -10.63 29.76 7.41
CA LYS A 144 -10.13 30.96 8.09
C LYS A 144 -11.06 31.41 9.22
N GLU A 145 -10.50 32.04 10.25
CA GLU A 145 -11.22 32.52 11.44
C GLU A 145 -12.49 33.31 11.10
N LYS A 146 -12.44 34.17 10.08
CA LYS A 146 -13.59 34.98 9.64
C LYS A 146 -14.85 34.17 9.25
N PHE A 147 -14.73 32.87 9.03
CA PHE A 147 -15.82 31.97 8.70
C PHE A 147 -16.30 31.15 9.91
N LEU A 148 -15.73 31.40 11.09
CA LEU A 148 -16.07 30.75 12.35
C LEU A 148 -16.87 31.72 13.22
N GLU A 149 -18.04 31.28 13.66
CA GLU A 149 -18.77 31.89 14.77
C GLU A 149 -18.55 31.06 16.02
N LYS A 150 -18.65 31.68 17.20
CA LYS A 150 -18.43 31.02 18.49
C LYS A 150 -19.55 31.30 19.47
N ASN A 151 -19.94 30.27 20.22
CA ASN A 151 -20.84 30.37 21.36
C ASN A 151 -20.09 29.99 22.63
N ASN A 152 -19.66 30.99 23.42
CA ASN A 152 -19.01 30.82 24.73
C ASN A 152 -17.74 29.96 24.74
N GLY A 153 -16.76 30.28 23.89
CA GLY A 153 -15.43 29.66 23.97
C GLY A 153 -14.73 29.56 22.62
N CYS A 154 -13.56 28.92 22.64
CA CYS A 154 -12.85 28.51 21.43
C CYS A 154 -12.50 27.03 21.57
N THR A 155 -13.52 26.17 21.45
CA THR A 155 -13.38 24.72 21.39
C THR A 155 -14.11 24.21 20.16
N VAL A 156 -13.83 22.97 19.74
CA VAL A 156 -14.46 22.41 18.53
C VAL A 156 -15.98 22.28 18.71
N GLU A 157 -16.44 22.06 19.93
CA GLU A 157 -17.86 21.95 20.30
C GLU A 157 -18.58 23.30 20.37
N SER A 158 -17.83 24.39 20.52
CA SER A 158 -18.36 25.73 20.75
C SER A 158 -18.30 26.64 19.52
N ILE A 159 -17.78 26.15 18.39
CA ILE A 159 -17.68 26.90 17.13
C ILE A 159 -18.65 26.37 16.08
N TYR A 160 -19.06 27.27 15.19
CA TYR A 160 -19.96 26.98 14.08
C TYR A 160 -19.46 27.68 12.82
N LEU A 161 -19.83 27.14 11.65
CA LEU A 161 -19.52 27.76 10.39
C LEU A 161 -20.54 28.84 10.07
N THR A 162 -20.06 30.02 9.64
CA THR A 162 -20.92 31.03 9.01
C THR A 162 -21.61 30.46 7.77
N LYS A 163 -22.74 31.06 7.37
CA LYS A 163 -23.39 30.70 6.11
C LYS A 163 -22.45 30.94 4.92
N ASN A 164 -22.31 29.94 4.04
CA ASN A 164 -21.39 29.94 2.91
C ASN A 164 -19.90 30.03 3.32
N ALA A 165 -19.55 29.48 4.48
CA ALA A 165 -18.16 29.34 4.90
C ALA A 165 -17.34 28.67 3.79
N LYS A 166 -16.10 29.14 3.63
CA LYS A 166 -15.19 28.65 2.59
C LYS A 166 -13.93 28.05 3.20
N ALA A 167 -13.47 26.97 2.59
CA ALA A 167 -12.22 26.32 2.90
C ALA A 167 -11.25 26.36 1.71
N ASP A 168 -9.97 26.53 2.01
CA ASP A 168 -8.87 26.28 1.08
C ASP A 168 -8.32 24.88 1.32
N ILE A 169 -7.94 24.17 0.25
CA ILE A 169 -7.38 22.82 0.32
C ILE A 169 -5.94 22.87 -0.15
N PHE A 170 -5.07 22.32 0.68
CA PHE A 170 -3.65 22.18 0.43
C PHE A 170 -3.27 20.71 0.34
N TYR A 171 -2.30 20.40 -0.50
CA TYR A 171 -1.68 19.09 -0.63
C TYR A 171 -0.23 19.18 -0.19
N TYR A 172 0.23 18.20 0.59
CA TYR A 172 1.64 18.10 0.95
C TYR A 172 2.39 17.29 -0.09
N ASN A 173 3.29 17.93 -0.81
CA ASN A 173 4.15 17.27 -1.78
C ASN A 173 5.29 16.54 -1.05
N ASN A 174 5.21 15.21 -1.03
CA ASN A 174 6.20 14.38 -0.35
C ASN A 174 7.62 14.47 -0.93
N HIS A 175 7.78 14.91 -2.18
CA HIS A 175 9.10 15.06 -2.81
C HIS A 175 9.74 16.41 -2.46
N THR A 176 8.98 17.50 -2.62
CA THR A 176 9.48 18.86 -2.38
C THR A 176 9.43 19.26 -0.91
N LYS A 177 8.64 18.54 -0.10
CA LYS A 177 8.36 18.82 1.33
C LYS A 177 7.65 20.16 1.54
N ILE A 178 6.86 20.60 0.56
CA ILE A 178 6.16 21.87 0.55
C ILE A 178 4.64 21.63 0.51
N TRP A 179 3.89 22.53 1.14
CA TRP A 179 2.43 22.59 1.02
C TRP A 179 2.04 23.41 -0.21
N GLU A 180 1.26 22.80 -1.09
CA GLU A 180 0.77 23.41 -2.31
C GLU A 180 -0.74 23.64 -2.16
N LYS A 181 -1.23 24.86 -2.36
CA LYS A 181 -2.67 25.11 -2.41
C LYS A 181 -3.22 24.50 -3.71
N VAL A 182 -4.07 23.50 -3.59
CA VAL A 182 -4.64 22.76 -4.74
C VAL A 182 -6.08 23.17 -5.04
N LYS A 183 -6.79 23.76 -4.08
CA LYS A 183 -8.15 24.29 -4.28
C LYS A 183 -8.41 25.47 -3.36
N GLU A 184 -9.14 26.47 -3.84
CA GLU A 184 -9.47 27.67 -3.08
C GLU A 184 -10.99 27.85 -2.99
N GLY A 185 -11.47 28.29 -1.84
CA GLY A 185 -12.82 28.81 -1.70
C GLY A 185 -13.95 27.77 -1.79
N VAL A 186 -13.70 26.52 -1.40
CA VAL A 186 -14.69 25.43 -1.40
C VAL A 186 -15.73 25.68 -0.32
N ILE A 187 -17.02 25.60 -0.66
CA ILE A 187 -18.09 25.78 0.33
C ILE A 187 -18.11 24.58 1.28
N VAL A 188 -18.14 24.85 2.58
CA VAL A 188 -18.19 23.84 3.64
C VAL A 188 -19.33 24.11 4.61
N GLU A 189 -19.99 23.05 5.05
CA GLU A 189 -21.20 23.14 5.89
C GLU A 189 -21.01 22.55 7.30
N LYS A 190 -19.94 21.78 7.52
CA LYS A 190 -19.61 21.15 8.81
C LYS A 190 -18.12 21.11 9.10
N LEU A 191 -17.75 20.85 10.35
CA LEU A 191 -16.38 20.65 10.81
C LEU A 191 -16.21 19.26 11.47
N PRO A 192 -15.16 18.49 11.13
CA PRO A 192 -14.33 18.66 9.93
C PRO A 192 -15.20 18.51 8.65
N PRO A 193 -14.89 19.25 7.56
CA PRO A 193 -15.71 19.23 6.35
C PRO A 193 -15.80 17.86 5.68
N TYR A 194 -14.70 17.09 5.67
CA TYR A 194 -14.59 15.81 4.99
C TYR A 194 -14.07 14.78 5.98
N TYR A 195 -14.86 13.75 6.25
CA TYR A 195 -14.54 12.69 7.23
C TYR A 195 -14.23 11.36 6.53
N ASP A 196 -14.53 11.24 5.23
CA ASP A 196 -14.22 10.12 4.36
C ASP A 196 -13.20 10.52 3.28
N SER A 197 -12.56 9.53 2.66
CA SER A 197 -11.64 9.76 1.55
C SER A 197 -12.33 10.05 0.21
N ASP A 198 -13.65 9.91 0.12
CA ASP A 198 -14.40 9.98 -1.15
C ASP A 198 -14.33 11.37 -1.78
N TYR A 199 -14.39 12.43 -0.96
CA TYR A 199 -14.17 13.79 -1.44
C TYR A 199 -12.78 13.94 -2.09
N PHE A 200 -11.71 13.54 -1.40
CA PHE A 200 -10.35 13.72 -1.90
C PHE A 200 -10.05 12.87 -3.14
N THR A 201 -10.55 11.64 -3.17
CA THR A 201 -10.34 10.71 -4.29
C THR A 201 -11.09 11.14 -5.54
N SER A 202 -12.30 11.69 -5.40
CA SER A 202 -13.10 12.20 -6.52
C SER A 202 -12.58 13.54 -7.05
N GLU A 203 -12.12 14.44 -6.18
CA GLU A 203 -11.66 15.78 -6.57
C GLU A 203 -10.22 15.81 -7.07
N PHE A 204 -9.35 14.94 -6.55
CA PHE A 204 -7.95 14.88 -6.92
C PHE A 204 -7.56 13.50 -7.46
N PRO A 205 -8.29 12.92 -8.43
CA PRO A 205 -8.09 11.55 -8.86
C PRO A 205 -6.65 11.31 -9.29
N ASN A 206 -5.99 12.29 -9.93
CA ASN A 206 -4.60 12.18 -10.38
C ASN A 206 -3.60 11.91 -9.25
N LEU A 207 -3.83 12.43 -8.04
CA LEU A 207 -2.98 12.19 -6.87
C LEU A 207 -3.12 10.75 -6.33
N PHE A 208 -4.24 10.11 -6.65
CA PHE A 208 -4.51 8.70 -6.39
C PHE A 208 -4.27 7.83 -7.64
N SER A 209 -4.10 8.45 -8.82
CA SER A 209 -3.91 7.81 -10.13
C SER A 209 -2.45 7.54 -10.48
N ASN A 210 -1.58 7.44 -9.47
CA ASN A 210 -0.38 6.59 -9.59
C ASN A 210 -0.75 5.08 -9.65
N GLN A 211 -2.03 4.76 -9.89
CA GLN A 211 -2.52 3.54 -10.53
C GLN A 211 -2.79 3.75 -12.04
N LYS A 212 -1.96 4.53 -12.75
CA LYS A 212 -1.78 4.31 -14.19
C LYS A 212 -0.75 3.20 -14.35
N GLU A 213 -1.21 2.12 -14.96
CA GLU A 213 -0.38 1.17 -15.69
C GLU A 213 0.63 1.96 -16.55
N THR A 214 1.89 1.96 -16.17
CA THR A 214 2.98 2.40 -17.04
C THR A 214 3.28 1.24 -17.99
N VAL A 215 2.73 1.32 -19.20
CA VAL A 215 3.34 0.76 -20.42
C VAL A 215 4.53 1.68 -20.72
N GLU A 216 5.79 1.27 -20.87
CA GLU A 216 6.47 -0.02 -20.97
C GLU A 216 7.94 0.24 -20.58
N GLU A 217 8.46 -0.48 -19.60
CA GLU A 217 9.80 -1.07 -19.69
C GLU A 217 9.67 -2.49 -19.17
N GLU A 218 10.02 -3.44 -20.02
CA GLU A 218 9.92 -4.87 -19.86
C GLU A 218 10.83 -5.36 -18.72
N GLN A 219 10.43 -5.15 -17.45
CA GLN A 219 11.06 -5.80 -16.29
C GLN A 219 10.00 -6.28 -15.29
N ASN A 220 9.51 -7.50 -15.55
CA ASN A 220 8.93 -8.46 -14.61
C ASN A 220 7.79 -7.98 -13.68
N ILE A 221 6.63 -7.62 -14.26
CA ILE A 221 5.37 -7.94 -13.57
C ILE A 221 5.27 -9.46 -13.55
N VAL A 222 5.47 -10.06 -12.37
CA VAL A 222 5.21 -11.49 -12.26
C VAL A 222 3.71 -11.71 -12.31
N LYS A 223 3.27 -12.16 -13.48
CA LYS A 223 1.89 -12.56 -13.72
C LYS A 223 1.61 -13.74 -12.78
N LEU A 224 0.48 -13.68 -12.08
CA LEU A 224 -0.07 -14.82 -11.32
C LEU A 224 -0.02 -16.10 -12.16
N ASN A 225 -0.36 -15.97 -13.44
CA ASN A 225 -0.35 -17.08 -14.36
C ASN A 225 1.07 -17.52 -14.69
N GLY A 226 1.34 -18.79 -14.50
CA GLY A 226 2.63 -19.39 -14.77
C GLY A 226 2.88 -20.64 -13.96
N ASN A 227 3.99 -21.28 -14.29
CA ASN A 227 4.52 -22.41 -13.56
C ASN A 227 5.45 -21.92 -12.46
N TRP A 228 5.21 -22.37 -11.23
CA TRP A 228 5.96 -21.96 -10.04
C TRP A 228 6.55 -23.19 -9.36
N ALA A 229 7.84 -23.17 -9.05
CA ALA A 229 8.52 -24.30 -8.43
C ALA A 229 9.52 -23.85 -7.36
N VAL A 230 9.86 -24.75 -6.43
CA VAL A 230 10.94 -24.52 -5.45
C VAL A 230 12.30 -24.45 -6.15
N ASP A 231 12.49 -25.25 -7.20
CA ASP A 231 13.67 -25.25 -8.05
C ASP A 231 13.25 -25.59 -9.48
N CYS A 232 13.28 -24.62 -10.40
CA CYS A 232 12.89 -24.82 -11.79
C CYS A 232 13.75 -25.83 -12.57
N ARG A 233 14.86 -26.30 -12.00
CA ARG A 233 15.70 -27.34 -12.60
C ARG A 233 15.22 -28.75 -12.27
N ASN A 234 14.32 -28.90 -11.31
CA ASN A 234 13.73 -30.17 -10.96
C ASN A 234 12.24 -30.18 -11.35
N GLU A 235 11.80 -31.24 -12.01
CA GLU A 235 10.38 -31.41 -12.39
C GLU A 235 9.55 -31.96 -11.21
N LEU A 236 10.04 -31.79 -9.98
CA LEU A 236 9.56 -32.53 -8.82
C LEU A 236 8.29 -31.89 -8.26
N THR A 237 8.34 -30.62 -7.85
CA THR A 237 7.16 -29.94 -7.32
C THR A 237 6.85 -28.67 -8.09
N THR A 238 5.67 -28.63 -8.72
CA THR A 238 5.22 -27.49 -9.51
C THR A 238 3.81 -27.06 -9.11
N LEU A 239 3.59 -25.76 -9.10
CA LEU A 239 2.31 -25.09 -8.95
C LEU A 239 2.05 -24.29 -10.23
N ASP A 240 1.21 -24.84 -11.10
CA ASP A 240 0.72 -24.12 -12.28
C ASP A 240 -0.54 -23.35 -11.90
N ILE A 241 -0.59 -22.05 -12.22
CA ILE A 241 -1.77 -21.22 -12.01
C ILE A 241 -2.22 -20.66 -13.35
N ASN A 242 -3.52 -20.80 -13.62
CA ASN A 242 -4.20 -20.16 -14.72
C ASN A 242 -5.50 -19.53 -14.22
N ASN A 243 -5.47 -18.21 -14.02
CA ASN A 243 -6.58 -17.40 -13.54
C ASN A 243 -7.18 -17.92 -12.23
N ALA A 244 -8.39 -18.50 -12.29
CA ALA A 244 -9.14 -18.98 -11.13
C ALA A 244 -8.89 -20.46 -10.81
N THR A 245 -8.00 -21.11 -11.56
CA THR A 245 -7.66 -22.53 -11.40
C THR A 245 -6.16 -22.69 -11.22
N GLY A 246 -5.76 -23.73 -10.49
CA GLY A 246 -4.37 -24.13 -10.40
C GLY A 246 -4.21 -25.63 -10.39
N PHE A 247 -2.98 -26.08 -10.54
CA PHE A 247 -2.58 -27.48 -10.53
C PHE A 247 -1.31 -27.62 -9.70
N LEU A 248 -1.37 -28.41 -8.64
CA LEU A 248 -0.24 -28.73 -7.79
C LEU A 248 0.22 -30.15 -8.09
N SER A 249 1.44 -30.27 -8.60
CA SER A 249 2.15 -31.52 -8.83
C SER A 249 3.19 -31.73 -7.73
N LEU A 250 3.15 -32.86 -7.05
CA LEU A 250 4.09 -33.27 -6.02
C LEU A 250 4.75 -34.59 -6.45
N ASN A 251 5.66 -34.54 -7.41
CA ASN A 251 6.42 -35.71 -7.88
C ASN A 251 7.50 -36.08 -6.87
N SER A 252 7.11 -36.90 -5.88
CA SER A 252 8.04 -37.68 -5.05
C SER A 252 7.83 -39.17 -5.28
N ASN A 253 8.40 -40.01 -4.40
CA ASN A 253 8.07 -41.44 -4.30
C ASN A 253 6.55 -41.70 -4.25
N ASN A 254 5.73 -40.72 -3.80
CA ASN A 254 4.28 -40.72 -3.96
C ASN A 254 3.87 -39.50 -4.77
N ALA A 255 3.70 -39.68 -6.07
CA ALA A 255 3.25 -38.61 -6.94
C ALA A 255 1.78 -38.26 -6.63
N ILE A 256 1.52 -37.03 -6.18
CA ILE A 256 0.17 -36.51 -5.90
C ILE A 256 -0.08 -35.30 -6.79
N PHE A 257 -1.23 -35.29 -7.46
CA PHE A 257 -1.63 -34.25 -8.39
C PHE A 257 -3.00 -33.71 -8.01
N ILE A 258 -3.07 -32.44 -7.66
CA ILE A 258 -4.27 -31.80 -7.10
C ILE A 258 -4.70 -30.64 -8.00
N ASN A 259 -5.96 -30.63 -8.38
CA ASN A 259 -6.60 -29.46 -8.98
C ASN A 259 -7.02 -28.49 -7.88
N LEU A 260 -6.73 -27.21 -8.11
CA LEU A 260 -6.96 -26.13 -7.18
C LEU A 260 -7.96 -25.13 -7.75
N LYS A 261 -8.73 -24.53 -6.85
CA LYS A 261 -9.43 -23.28 -7.10
C LYS A 261 -8.63 -22.14 -6.48
N VAL A 262 -8.38 -21.11 -7.27
CA VAL A 262 -7.60 -19.93 -6.88
C VAL A 262 -8.58 -18.77 -6.71
N GLU A 263 -8.67 -18.27 -5.48
CA GLU A 263 -9.55 -17.15 -5.14
C GLU A 263 -8.69 -15.98 -4.67
N LYS A 264 -8.95 -14.79 -5.19
CA LYS A 264 -8.24 -13.60 -4.73
C LYS A 264 -8.50 -13.39 -3.23
N ALA A 265 -7.43 -13.30 -2.44
CA ALA A 265 -7.55 -12.98 -1.03
C ALA A 265 -7.85 -11.48 -0.86
N ALA A 266 -8.13 -11.06 0.37
CA ALA A 266 -8.42 -9.65 0.66
C ALA A 266 -7.24 -8.70 0.31
N ASN A 267 -6.01 -9.21 0.36
CA ASN A 267 -4.78 -8.50 -0.03
C ASN A 267 -4.52 -8.63 -1.54
N LYS A 268 -4.09 -7.53 -2.19
CA LYS A 268 -3.91 -7.45 -3.65
C LYS A 268 -2.92 -8.47 -4.24
N ASN A 269 -1.96 -8.97 -3.46
CA ASN A 269 -0.91 -9.88 -3.94
C ASN A 269 -1.06 -11.31 -3.39
N ALA A 270 -2.14 -11.60 -2.68
CA ALA A 270 -2.37 -12.91 -2.08
C ALA A 270 -3.58 -13.61 -2.70
N TYR A 271 -3.46 -14.92 -2.82
CA TYR A 271 -4.47 -15.80 -3.40
C TYR A 271 -4.70 -16.97 -2.45
N ASN A 272 -5.95 -17.19 -2.08
CA ASN A 272 -6.35 -18.37 -1.34
C ASN A 272 -6.43 -19.54 -2.30
N LEU A 273 -5.75 -20.63 -1.96
CA LEU A 273 -5.83 -21.90 -2.64
C LEU A 273 -6.86 -22.77 -1.93
N LYS A 274 -7.83 -23.28 -2.68
CA LYS A 274 -8.80 -24.27 -2.21
C LYS A 274 -8.66 -25.55 -3.00
N TYR A 275 -8.90 -26.67 -2.34
CA TYR A 275 -8.94 -27.97 -2.98
C TYR A 275 -10.14 -28.07 -3.92
N ALA A 276 -9.94 -28.41 -5.19
CA ALA A 276 -11.04 -28.61 -6.14
C ALA A 276 -11.31 -30.11 -6.37
N SER A 277 -10.26 -30.85 -6.72
CA SER A 277 -10.31 -32.30 -6.86
C SER A 277 -8.92 -32.93 -6.88
N LEU A 278 -8.87 -34.24 -6.66
CA LEU A 278 -7.71 -35.05 -6.96
C LEU A 278 -7.67 -35.30 -8.48
N SER A 279 -6.57 -34.96 -9.13
CA SER A 279 -6.34 -35.31 -10.52
C SER A 279 -5.87 -36.76 -10.64
N SER A 280 -4.81 -37.09 -9.90
CA SER A 280 -4.28 -38.44 -9.77
C SER A 280 -3.41 -38.54 -8.54
N GLN A 281 -3.21 -39.75 -8.05
CA GLN A 281 -2.20 -40.06 -7.05
C GLN A 281 -1.65 -41.45 -7.33
N GLN A 282 -0.36 -41.66 -7.07
CA GLN A 282 0.22 -42.99 -7.06
C GLN A 282 0.14 -43.58 -5.65
N ALA A 283 -0.31 -44.83 -5.57
CA ALA A 283 -0.21 -45.61 -4.35
C ALA A 283 1.17 -46.27 -4.31
N TYR A 284 2.03 -45.86 -3.37
CA TYR A 284 3.19 -46.67 -3.01
C TYR A 284 3.22 -46.88 -1.50
N TYR A 285 3.10 -48.15 -1.11
CA TYR A 285 2.93 -48.71 0.25
C TYR A 285 1.50 -48.70 0.83
N LYS A 286 1.09 -49.87 1.34
CA LYS A 286 -0.24 -50.20 1.88
C LYS A 286 -0.70 -49.35 3.06
N ASP A 287 0.22 -48.60 3.68
CA ASP A 287 0.01 -47.98 4.99
C ASP A 287 0.18 -46.45 4.99
N GLN A 288 0.27 -45.82 3.81
CA GLN A 288 0.40 -44.35 3.70
C GLN A 288 -0.95 -43.66 3.41
N LEU A 289 -1.08 -42.43 3.91
CA LEU A 289 -2.26 -41.58 3.79
C LEU A 289 -2.57 -41.33 2.30
N MET A 290 -3.74 -41.82 1.85
CA MET A 290 -4.28 -41.55 0.51
C MET A 290 -5.30 -40.42 0.57
N ILE A 291 -5.34 -39.58 -0.45
CA ILE A 291 -6.39 -38.58 -0.61
C ILE A 291 -7.64 -39.29 -1.12
N VAL A 292 -8.73 -39.22 -0.36
CA VAL A 292 -10.05 -39.65 -0.82
C VAL A 292 -10.82 -38.38 -1.15
N ASP A 293 -11.08 -38.13 -2.45
CA ASP A 293 -11.56 -36.84 -2.96
C ASP A 293 -12.83 -36.36 -2.24
N GLU A 294 -13.76 -37.29 -1.99
CA GLU A 294 -15.04 -37.02 -1.35
C GLU A 294 -14.91 -36.73 0.16
N GLU A 295 -13.78 -37.09 0.76
CA GLU A 295 -13.50 -36.84 2.18
C GLU A 295 -12.77 -35.51 2.41
N ILE A 296 -12.35 -34.78 1.37
CA ILE A 296 -11.64 -33.50 1.51
C ILE A 296 -12.59 -32.32 1.32
N SER A 297 -12.47 -31.31 2.20
CA SER A 297 -13.27 -30.09 2.09
C SER A 297 -12.84 -29.24 0.89
N LYS A 298 -13.81 -28.91 0.03
CA LYS A 298 -13.64 -27.98 -1.09
C LYS A 298 -13.75 -26.51 -0.69
N GLU A 299 -14.27 -26.25 0.52
CA GLU A 299 -14.52 -24.89 1.04
C GLU A 299 -13.39 -24.35 1.91
N LYS A 300 -12.61 -25.24 2.54
CA LYS A 300 -11.50 -24.83 3.41
C LYS A 300 -10.28 -24.42 2.56
N VAL A 301 -9.65 -23.32 2.95
CA VAL A 301 -8.39 -22.85 2.36
C VAL A 301 -7.28 -23.83 2.74
N ILE A 302 -6.59 -24.37 1.74
CA ILE A 302 -5.51 -25.35 1.92
C ILE A 302 -4.11 -24.69 1.88
N GLY A 303 -4.04 -23.46 1.39
CA GLY A 303 -2.84 -22.64 1.44
C GLY A 303 -3.06 -21.22 0.90
N GLN A 304 -2.06 -20.36 1.05
CA GLN A 304 -2.04 -19.02 0.48
C GLN A 304 -0.82 -18.84 -0.41
N PHE A 305 -1.04 -18.34 -1.61
CA PHE A 305 -0.02 -18.00 -2.59
C PHE A 305 0.15 -16.49 -2.64
N ILE A 306 1.34 -15.98 -2.35
CA ILE A 306 1.64 -14.54 -2.20
C ILE A 306 2.76 -14.17 -3.16
N ILE A 307 2.46 -13.34 -4.16
CA ILE A 307 3.45 -12.87 -5.13
C ILE A 307 4.28 -11.74 -4.49
N LYS A 308 5.60 -11.85 -4.56
CA LYS A 308 6.55 -10.87 -4.04
C LYS A 308 7.04 -9.94 -5.15
N ASN A 309 7.49 -8.76 -4.73
CA ASN A 309 8.00 -7.74 -5.64
C ASN A 309 9.35 -8.11 -6.28
N ASP A 310 10.04 -9.12 -5.76
CA ASP A 310 11.37 -9.58 -6.22
C ASP A 310 11.31 -10.65 -7.31
N GLY A 311 10.11 -10.98 -7.81
CA GLY A 311 9.94 -11.99 -8.84
C GLY A 311 9.52 -13.36 -8.32
N LYS A 312 9.56 -13.58 -7.01
CA LYS A 312 9.27 -14.87 -6.36
C LYS A 312 7.85 -14.90 -5.80
N ALA A 313 7.44 -16.05 -5.29
CA ALA A 313 6.22 -16.21 -4.54
C ALA A 313 6.43 -16.96 -3.23
N GLU A 314 5.65 -16.61 -2.21
CA GLU A 314 5.54 -17.37 -0.98
C GLU A 314 4.29 -18.25 -1.03
N LEU A 315 4.47 -19.54 -0.79
CA LEU A 315 3.39 -20.49 -0.59
C LEU A 315 3.31 -20.89 0.89
N LEU A 316 2.29 -20.39 1.56
CA LEU A 316 1.91 -20.78 2.92
C LEU A 316 1.00 -22.00 2.82
N TRP A 317 1.56 -23.20 3.01
CA TRP A 317 0.77 -24.44 3.01
C TRP A 317 0.13 -24.70 4.38
N THR A 318 -1.17 -24.98 4.38
CA THR A 318 -1.92 -25.35 5.59
C THR A 318 -2.10 -26.86 5.68
N GLY A 319 -2.59 -27.50 4.61
CA GLY A 319 -2.94 -28.93 4.59
C GLY A 319 -4.38 -29.17 4.10
N LEU A 320 -4.75 -30.44 3.96
CA LEU A 320 -6.06 -30.86 3.46
C LEU A 320 -6.98 -31.22 4.64
N TYR A 321 -8.12 -30.55 4.75
CA TYR A 321 -9.07 -30.85 5.82
C TYR A 321 -9.96 -32.03 5.45
N ASN A 322 -9.82 -33.15 6.17
CA ASN A 322 -10.66 -34.33 6.01
C ASN A 322 -11.98 -34.14 6.79
N ILE A 323 -13.10 -34.01 6.07
CA ILE A 323 -14.41 -33.72 6.66
C ILE A 323 -14.95 -34.90 7.49
N LYS A 324 -14.64 -36.13 7.09
CA LYS A 324 -15.13 -37.35 7.75
C LYS A 324 -14.40 -37.60 9.06
N LYS A 325 -13.08 -37.40 9.06
CA LYS A 325 -12.22 -37.55 10.24
C LYS A 325 -12.14 -36.27 11.09
N GLN A 326 -12.71 -35.16 10.60
CA GLN A 326 -12.70 -33.83 11.23
C GLN A 326 -11.29 -33.36 11.66
N LYS A 327 -10.29 -33.63 10.82
CA LYS A 327 -8.90 -33.28 11.12
C LYS A 327 -8.16 -32.84 9.86
N LEU A 328 -7.08 -32.11 10.07
CA LEU A 328 -6.15 -31.73 9.02
C LEU A 328 -5.21 -32.91 8.73
N GLU A 329 -5.08 -33.26 7.45
CA GLU A 329 -4.14 -34.26 6.93
C GLU A 329 -3.18 -33.57 5.94
N PHE A 330 -2.06 -34.22 5.60
CA PHE A 330 -1.06 -33.67 4.67
C PHE A 330 -0.53 -32.28 5.09
N ALA A 331 -0.36 -32.05 6.39
CA ALA A 331 0.16 -30.82 6.96
C ALA A 331 1.56 -31.01 7.55
N GLY A 332 2.39 -29.95 7.52
CA GLY A 332 3.71 -29.97 8.15
C GLY A 332 4.81 -30.67 7.34
N LYS A 333 5.89 -31.05 8.01
CA LYS A 333 7.19 -31.42 7.39
C LYS A 333 7.16 -32.68 6.52
N ASP A 334 6.12 -33.50 6.67
CA ASP A 334 5.96 -34.75 5.90
C ASP A 334 5.34 -34.50 4.51
N PHE A 335 4.86 -33.28 4.25
CA PHE A 335 4.40 -32.88 2.92
C PHE A 335 5.60 -32.50 2.06
N LEU A 336 5.75 -33.15 0.89
CA LEU A 336 6.92 -33.05 0.01
C LEU A 336 7.40 -31.61 -0.20
N LEU A 337 6.46 -30.72 -0.56
CA LEU A 337 6.71 -29.31 -0.82
C LEU A 337 7.39 -28.60 0.38
N ILE A 338 7.01 -28.95 1.61
CA ILE A 338 7.61 -28.38 2.82
C ILE A 338 9.00 -28.99 3.07
N SER A 339 9.16 -30.28 2.77
CA SER A 339 10.44 -30.99 2.87
C SER A 339 11.50 -30.39 1.93
N GLU A 340 11.13 -30.15 0.67
CA GLU A 340 12.00 -29.53 -0.34
C GLU A 340 12.45 -28.12 0.06
N ASN A 341 11.64 -27.39 0.82
CA ASN A 341 11.98 -26.10 1.41
C ASN A 341 12.70 -26.19 2.77
N GLY A 342 13.42 -27.30 3.03
CA GLY A 342 14.17 -27.49 4.28
C GLY A 342 13.28 -27.64 5.52
N GLY A 343 12.04 -28.09 5.35
CA GLY A 343 11.07 -28.30 6.43
C GLY A 343 10.44 -27.01 6.98
N ARG A 344 10.45 -25.92 6.20
CA ARG A 344 9.97 -24.59 6.62
C ARG A 344 8.80 -24.12 5.75
N THR A 345 7.96 -23.28 6.34
CA THR A 345 6.94 -22.48 5.65
C THR A 345 7.14 -21.00 6.01
N PRO A 346 6.88 -20.03 5.11
CA PRO A 346 6.42 -20.20 3.72
C PRO A 346 7.47 -20.88 2.82
N VAL A 347 6.97 -21.56 1.80
CA VAL A 347 7.77 -22.14 0.73
C VAL A 347 8.05 -21.06 -0.30
N ILE A 348 9.32 -20.85 -0.65
CA ILE A 348 9.68 -19.87 -1.66
C ILE A 348 9.65 -20.55 -3.02
N LEU A 349 8.86 -19.99 -3.93
CA LEU A 349 8.69 -20.45 -5.29
C LEU A 349 9.29 -19.41 -6.24
N GLU A 350 9.98 -19.89 -7.25
CA GLU A 350 10.44 -19.10 -8.38
C GLU A 350 9.54 -19.43 -9.58
N ARG A 351 9.37 -18.46 -10.48
CA ARG A 351 8.64 -18.67 -11.71
C ARG A 351 9.56 -19.37 -12.71
N CYS A 352 9.06 -20.45 -13.30
CA CYS A 352 9.76 -21.21 -14.32
C CYS A 352 9.26 -20.76 -15.70
N ASP A 353 10.20 -20.64 -16.65
CA ASP A 353 9.94 -20.23 -18.03
C ASP A 353 9.40 -21.38 -18.89
#